data_AF-A0A379AAU1-F1
#
_entry.id   AF-A0A379AAU1-F1
#
_cell.length_a   1.000
_cell.length_b   1.000
_cell.length_c   1.000
_cell.angle_alpha   90.00
_cell.angle_beta   90.00
_cell.angle_gamma   90.00
#
_symmetry.space_group_name_H-M   'P 1'
#
loop_
_entity.id
_entity.type
_entity.pdbx_description
1 polymer ?
#
loop_
_entity_poly.entity_id
_entity_poly.type
_entity_poly.pdbx_seq_one_letter_code
_entity_poly.pdbx_strand_id
1 'polypeptide(L)' 'MMQKRGGEVFYARPEFCTDNGAMIAYAGMVRLKGGTRGELSVSVRPRWPLAELPAI' A
#
# COMPACT_ATOMS: atom_id res chain seq x y z
N MET A 1 14.78 -9.24 20.19
CA MET A 1 14.24 -10.38 19.42
C MET A 1 14.71 -10.34 17.97
N MET A 2 14.50 -9.25 17.21
CA MET A 2 14.93 -9.16 15.80
C MET A 2 16.45 -9.08 15.64
N GLN A 3 17.15 -8.26 16.43
CA GLN A 3 18.63 -8.19 16.43
C GLN A 3 19.28 -9.56 16.75
N LYS A 4 18.73 -10.31 17.71
CA LYS A 4 19.19 -11.68 18.04
C LYS A 4 18.98 -12.68 16.89
N ARG A 5 18.09 -12.37 15.95
CA ARG A 5 17.80 -13.16 14.74
C ARG A 5 18.48 -12.58 13.49
N GLY A 6 19.32 -11.56 13.63
CA GLY A 6 19.98 -10.87 12.51
C GLY A 6 19.01 -10.10 11.61
N GLY A 7 17.84 -9.68 12.12
CA GLY A 7 16.81 -9.00 11.34
C GLY A 7 16.52 -7.57 11.81
N GLU A 8 15.81 -6.86 10.95
CA GLU A 8 15.32 -5.49 11.18
C GLU A 8 13.80 -5.45 11.26
N VAL A 9 13.26 -4.39 11.86
CA VAL A 9 11.82 -4.18 12.00
C VAL A 9 11.44 -2.81 11.45
N PHE A 10 10.32 -2.76 10.74
CA PHE A 10 9.81 -1.55 10.13
C PHE A 10 8.35 -1.38 10.51
N TYR A 11 8.01 -0.20 11.00
CA TYR A 11 6.65 0.21 11.32
C TYR A 11 6.46 1.66 10.90
N ALA A 12 5.23 2.01 10.58
CA ALA A 12 4.86 3.39 10.35
C ALA A 12 4.89 4.19 11.67
N ARG A 13 4.86 5.51 11.57
CA ARG A 13 4.57 6.37 12.72
C ARG A 13 3.15 6.09 13.24
N PRO A 14 2.85 6.27 14.53
CA PRO A 14 1.53 5.94 15.09
C PRO A 14 0.33 6.53 14.34
N GLU A 15 0.42 7.79 13.89
CA GLU A 15 -0.62 8.46 13.11
C GLU A 15 -0.81 7.89 11.69
N PHE A 16 0.12 7.05 11.24
CA PHE A 16 0.05 6.31 9.98
C PHE A 16 -0.25 4.81 10.16
N CYS A 17 -0.43 4.35 11.41
CA CYS A 17 -0.77 2.95 11.68
C CYS A 17 -2.28 2.66 11.49
N THR A 18 -3.15 3.65 11.71
CA THR A 18 -4.59 3.54 11.44
C THR A 18 -4.91 3.98 10.01
N ASP A 19 -6.13 3.73 9.55
CA ASP A 19 -6.61 4.19 8.25
C ASP A 19 -6.42 5.70 8.09
N ASN A 20 -5.72 6.10 7.02
CA ASN A 20 -5.39 7.49 6.75
C ASN A 20 -5.27 7.74 5.24
N GLY A 21 -5.42 9.00 4.82
CA GLY A 21 -5.29 9.37 3.41
C GLY A 21 -3.85 9.35 2.88
N ALA A 22 -2.84 9.49 3.76
CA ALA A 22 -1.44 9.56 3.35
C ALA A 22 -0.94 8.23 2.75
N MET A 23 -1.32 7.09 3.35
CA MET A 23 -0.96 5.78 2.81
C MET A 23 -1.61 5.51 1.43
N ILE A 24 -2.84 5.97 1.23
CA ILE A 24 -3.56 5.82 -0.04
C ILE A 24 -2.90 6.67 -1.13
N ALA A 25 -2.56 7.93 -0.82
CA ALA A 25 -1.85 8.81 -1.75
C ALA A 25 -0.46 8.24 -2.13
N TYR A 26 0.28 7.71 -1.15
CA TYR A 26 1.58 7.09 -1.39
C TYR A 26 1.46 5.85 -2.28
N ALA A 27 0.55 4.92 -1.97
CA ALA A 27 0.33 3.72 -2.77
C ALA A 27 -0.13 4.05 -4.19
N GLY A 28 -1.00 5.06 -4.35
CA GLY A 28 -1.43 5.56 -5.65
C GLY A 28 -0.27 6.10 -6.49
N MET A 29 0.62 6.90 -5.89
CA MET A 29 1.83 7.40 -6.55
C MET A 29 2.77 6.26 -6.97
N VAL A 30 2.98 5.25 -6.11
CA VAL A 30 3.79 4.07 -6.43
C VAL A 30 3.21 3.31 -7.63
N ARG A 31 1.90 3.04 -7.63
CA ARG A 31 1.20 2.36 -8.73
C ARG A 31 1.25 3.17 -10.03
N LEU A 32 1.07 4.49 -9.95
CA LEU A 32 1.16 5.39 -11.11
C LEU A 32 2.57 5.36 -11.72
N LYS A 33 3.62 5.39 -10.89
CA LYS A 33 5.01 5.27 -11.36
C LYS A 33 5.31 3.91 -11.99
N GLY A 34 4.67 2.84 -11.49
CA GLY A 34 4.69 1.51 -12.10
C GLY A 34 3.81 1.36 -13.36
N GLY A 35 3.31 2.46 -13.93
CA GLY A 35 2.54 2.44 -15.17
C GLY A 35 1.07 2.08 -15.01
N THR A 36 0.56 1.89 -13.79
CA THR A 36 -0.89 1.68 -13.58
C THR A 36 -1.65 2.94 -13.98
N ARG A 37 -2.72 2.77 -14.78
CA ARG A 37 -3.63 3.85 -15.18
C ARG A 37 -5.07 3.42 -14.91
N GLY A 38 -5.93 4.37 -14.57
CA GLY A 38 -7.36 4.17 -14.42
C GLY A 38 -8.13 5.02 -15.44
N GLU A 39 -9.34 4.60 -15.75
CA GLU A 39 -10.30 5.45 -16.46
C GLU A 39 -10.85 6.54 -15.53
N LEU A 40 -11.55 7.53 -16.09
CA LEU A 40 -12.23 8.55 -15.30
C LEU A 40 -13.48 8.02 -14.57
N SER A 41 -13.99 6.84 -14.97
CA SER A 41 -15.08 6.17 -14.27
C SER A 41 -14.65 5.70 -12.88
N VAL A 42 -15.49 5.92 -11.88
CA VAL A 42 -15.24 5.41 -10.53
C VAL A 42 -15.82 4.01 -10.39
N SER A 43 -14.96 3.02 -10.19
CA SER A 43 -15.35 1.64 -9.87
C SER A 43 -14.83 1.27 -8.49
N VAL A 44 -15.65 0.57 -7.70
CA VAL A 44 -15.31 0.13 -6.35
C VAL A 44 -15.44 -1.39 -6.25
N ARG A 45 -14.54 -2.01 -5.50
CA ARG A 45 -14.55 -3.46 -5.26
C ARG A 45 -14.56 -3.74 -3.75
N PRO A 46 -15.74 -3.93 -3.12
CA PRO A 46 -15.83 -4.12 -1.67
C PRO A 46 -15.08 -5.35 -1.15
N ARG A 47 -14.94 -6.39 -1.98
CA ARG A 47 -14.11 -7.58 -1.69
C ARG A 47 -12.96 -7.64 -2.68
N TRP A 48 -11.81 -7.11 -2.28
CA TRP A 48 -10.62 -7.03 -3.11
C TRP A 48 -9.42 -7.67 -2.40
N PRO A 49 -9.13 -8.96 -2.67
CA PRO A 49 -7.99 -9.65 -2.08
C PRO A 49 -6.66 -9.06 -2.55
N LEU A 50 -5.75 -8.80 -1.60
CA LEU A 50 -4.44 -8.20 -1.88
C LEU A 50 -3.58 -9.05 -2.83
N ALA A 51 -3.70 -10.37 -2.75
CA ALA A 51 -2.94 -11.33 -3.57
C ALA A 51 -3.31 -11.30 -5.06
N GLU A 52 -4.42 -10.68 -5.44
CA GLU A 52 -4.81 -10.53 -6.85
C GLU A 52 -4.16 -9.31 -7.52
N LEU A 53 -3.48 -8.45 -6.75
CA LEU A 53 -2.82 -7.29 -7.32
C LEU A 53 -1.62 -7.69 -8.18
N PRO A 54 -1.45 -7.10 -9.38
CA PRO A 54 -0.27 -7.35 -10.18
C PRO A 54 0.97 -6.78 -9.48
N ALA A 55 2.14 -7.36 -9.79
CA ALA A 55 3.42 -6.78 -9.45
C ALA A 55 3.56 -5.37 -10.07
N ILE A 56 4.27 -4.48 -9.39
CA ILE A 56 4.53 -3.09 -9.79
C ILE A 56 6.01 -2.97 -10.12
#